data_AF-A0A972JL58-F1
#
_entry.id   AF-A0A972JL58-F1
#
_cell.length_a   1.000
_cell.length_b   1.000
_cell.length_c   1.000
_cell.angle_alpha   90.00
_cell.angle_beta   90.00
_cell.angle_gamma   90.00
#
_symmetry.space_group_name_H-M   'P 1'
#
loop_
_entity.id
_entity.type
_entity.pdbx_description
1 polymer ?
#
loop_
_entity_poly.entity_id
_entity_poly.type
_entity_poly.pdbx_seq_one_letter_code
_entity_poly.pdbx_strand_id
1 'polypeptide(L)'
;MPEKELPVAFTSPEEFHEVMRYLSARMGYINRVAGDEKVFLVEISRILTRLGRLFEDGCKDQELLAQFGSGWAMGTATEEERRMILADALLPKGPPKD
;
A
#
# COMPACT_ATOMS: atom_id res chain seq x y z
N MET A 1 6.22 -10.27 22.85
CA MET A 1 5.01 -10.69 22.14
C MET A 1 5.44 -11.69 21.08
N PRO A 2 4.79 -12.85 20.95
CA PRO A 2 5.14 -13.80 19.89
C PRO A 2 4.98 -13.10 18.54
N GLU A 3 5.98 -13.24 17.66
CA GLU A 3 5.90 -12.74 16.29
C GLU A 3 4.77 -13.50 15.59
N LYS A 4 3.71 -12.77 15.21
CA LYS A 4 2.62 -13.34 14.43
C LYS A 4 3.20 -13.66 13.05
N GLU A 5 3.37 -14.94 12.73
CA GLU A 5 3.70 -15.36 11.37
C GLU A 5 2.64 -14.80 10.42
N LEU A 6 3.08 -13.98 9.46
CA LEU A 6 2.18 -13.38 8.49
C LEU A 6 1.84 -14.45 7.44
N PRO A 7 0.55 -14.69 7.15
CA PRO A 7 0.18 -15.58 6.07
C PRO A 7 0.72 -15.01 4.75
N VAL A 8 1.47 -15.82 4.01
CA VAL A 8 2.04 -15.45 2.69
C VAL A 8 0.96 -15.36 1.61
N ALA A 9 -0.19 -15.97 1.85
CA ALA A 9 -1.37 -15.90 1.00
C ALA A 9 -2.48 -15.12 1.73
N PHE A 10 -2.93 -14.03 1.12
CA PHE A 10 -4.07 -13.24 1.59
C PHE A 10 -5.34 -13.77 0.96
N THR A 11 -6.39 -13.94 1.76
CA THR A 11 -7.68 -14.48 1.32
C THR A 11 -8.72 -13.39 1.07
N SER A 12 -8.46 -12.15 1.51
CA SER A 12 -9.30 -10.99 1.19
C SER A 12 -8.52 -9.65 1.16
N PRO A 13 -9.07 -8.60 0.52
CA PRO A 13 -8.51 -7.24 0.58
C PRO A 13 -8.37 -6.69 2.00
N GLU A 14 -9.31 -7.00 2.88
CA GLU A 14 -9.29 -6.59 4.30
C GLU A 14 -8.11 -7.25 5.03
N GLU A 15 -7.85 -8.53 4.77
CA GLU A 15 -6.68 -9.23 5.33
C GLU A 15 -5.37 -8.59 4.86
N PHE A 16 -5.28 -8.23 3.58
CA PHE A 16 -4.13 -7.50 3.04
C PHE A 16 -3.95 -6.13 3.72
N HIS A 17 -5.03 -5.37 3.91
CA HIS A 17 -5.02 -4.10 4.62
C HIS A 17 -4.48 -4.25 6.05
N GLU A 18 -4.95 -5.25 6.81
CA GLU A 18 -4.50 -5.51 8.17
C GLU A 18 -3.00 -5.80 8.23
N VAL A 19 -2.47 -6.57 7.27
CA VAL A 19 -1.04 -6.88 7.19
C VAL A 19 -0.22 -5.64 6.86
N MET A 20 -0.67 -4.81 5.91
CA MET A 20 -0.01 -3.54 5.61
C MET A 20 0.01 -2.61 6.83
N ARG A 21 -1.08 -2.56 7.60
CA ARG A 21 -1.16 -1.79 8.85
C ARG A 21 -0.18 -2.32 9.91
N TYR A 22 -0.07 -3.64 10.04
CA TYR A 22 0.90 -4.26 10.94
C TYR A 22 2.35 -3.93 10.54
N LEU A 23 2.69 -4.07 9.26
CA LEU A 23 4.02 -3.74 8.75
C LEU A 23 4.36 -2.26 8.96
N SER A 24 3.41 -1.36 8.69
CA SER A 24 3.56 0.07 8.97
C SER A 24 3.87 0.34 10.45
N ALA A 25 3.12 -0.27 11.37
CA ALA A 25 3.36 -0.14 12.80
C ALA A 25 4.74 -0.68 13.21
N ARG A 26 5.17 -1.81 12.61
CA ARG A 26 6.48 -2.40 12.86
C ARG A 26 7.61 -1.51 12.36
N MET A 27 7.46 -0.90 11.19
CA MET A 27 8.41 0.08 10.67
C MET A 27 8.48 1.33 11.55
N GLY A 28 7.34 1.83 12.03
CA GLY A 28 7.29 2.94 12.99
C GLY A 28 8.03 2.62 14.29
N TYR A 29 7.94 1.38 14.79
CA TYR A 29 8.71 0.91 15.94
C TYR A 29 10.22 0.85 15.63
N ILE A 30 10.61 0.22 14.53
CA ILE A 30 12.03 0.12 14.11
C ILE A 30 12.63 1.51 13.99
N ASN A 31 11.91 2.43 13.36
CA ASN A 31 12.33 3.81 13.19
C ASN A 31 12.62 4.54 14.52
N ARG A 32 11.79 4.29 15.54
CA ARG A 32 11.97 4.86 16.88
C ARG A 32 13.22 4.33 17.58
N VAL A 33 13.55 3.05 17.37
CA VAL A 33 14.63 2.34 18.08
C VAL A 33 15.97 2.46 17.35
N ALA A 34 15.99 2.50 16.01
CA ALA A 34 17.21 2.45 15.20
C ALA A 34 17.92 3.81 15.02
N GLY A 35 17.31 4.93 15.42
CA GLY A 35 17.98 6.22 15.61
C GLY A 35 18.37 7.03 14.35
N ASP A 36 18.77 6.37 13.26
CA ASP A 36 19.58 7.02 12.21
C ASP A 36 18.85 7.44 10.91
N GLU A 37 17.72 6.82 10.53
CA GLU A 37 16.95 7.22 9.32
C GLU A 37 15.46 7.47 9.60
N LYS A 38 15.19 8.54 10.37
CA LYS A 38 13.84 8.87 10.88
C LYS A 38 12.80 9.17 9.81
N VAL A 39 13.21 9.75 8.69
CA VAL A 39 12.30 10.27 7.66
C VAL A 39 11.93 9.18 6.65
N PHE A 40 12.91 8.41 6.19
CA PHE A 40 12.70 7.38 5.17
C PHE A 40 11.75 6.27 5.64
N LEU A 41 11.96 5.74 6.85
CA LEU A 41 11.09 4.70 7.40
C LEU A 41 9.67 5.19 7.70
N VAL A 42 9.50 6.47 8.02
CA VAL A 42 8.17 7.10 8.16
C VAL A 42 7.46 7.15 6.81
N GLU A 43 8.15 7.56 5.75
CA GLU A 43 7.56 7.60 4.40
C GLU A 43 7.17 6.20 3.91
N ILE A 44 8.00 5.18 4.13
CA ILE A 44 7.61 3.80 3.79
C ILE A 44 6.38 3.36 4.59
N SER A 45 6.32 3.64 5.91
CA SER A 45 5.15 3.30 6.73
C SER A 45 3.85 3.95 6.22
N ARG A 46 3.95 5.18 5.68
CA ARG A 46 2.84 5.90 5.06
C ARG A 46 2.43 5.26 3.74
N ILE A 47 3.40 4.89 2.88
CA ILE A 47 3.13 4.21 1.61
C ILE A 47 2.42 2.87 1.84
N LEU A 48 2.90 2.06 2.78
CA LEU A 48 2.27 0.77 3.12
C LEU A 48 0.81 0.96 3.57
N THR A 49 0.54 2.00 4.37
CA THR A 49 -0.81 2.31 4.83
C THR A 49 -1.72 2.74 3.67
N ARG A 50 -1.22 3.56 2.75
CA ARG A 50 -1.96 3.99 1.55
C ARG A 50 -2.22 2.82 0.61
N LEU A 51 -1.26 1.91 0.46
CA LEU A 51 -1.41 0.71 -0.35
C LEU A 51 -2.54 -0.19 0.18
N GLY A 52 -2.60 -0.41 1.49
CA GLY A 52 -3.70 -1.19 2.10
C GLY A 52 -5.07 -0.57 1.85
N ARG A 53 -5.20 0.76 1.97
CA ARG A 53 -6.45 1.49 1.66
C ARG A 53 -6.81 1.43 0.19
N LEU A 54 -5.83 1.63 -0.69
CA LEU A 54 -6.03 1.60 -2.13
C LEU A 54 -6.58 0.24 -2.58
N PHE A 55 -6.12 -0.87 -1.99
CA PHE A 55 -6.68 -2.19 -2.30
C PHE A 55 -8.09 -2.37 -1.72
N GLU A 56 -8.35 -1.93 -0.49
CA GLU A 56 -9.67 -2.04 0.15
C GLU A 56 -10.77 -1.25 -0.60
N ASP A 57 -10.44 -0.05 -1.08
CA ASP A 57 -11.35 0.83 -1.80
C ASP A 57 -11.36 0.53 -3.30
N GLY A 58 -10.19 0.32 -3.89
CA GLY A 58 -10.01 0.07 -5.32
C GLY A 58 -10.62 -1.25 -5.77
N CYS A 59 -10.69 -2.27 -4.92
CA CYS A 59 -11.43 -3.50 -5.22
C CYS A 59 -12.95 -3.31 -5.28
N LYS A 60 -13.47 -2.16 -4.83
CA LYS A 60 -14.90 -1.80 -4.92
C LYS A 60 -15.18 -0.85 -6.09
N ASP A 61 -14.13 -0.26 -6.67
CA ASP A 61 -14.20 0.64 -7.82
C ASP A 61 -14.12 -0.16 -9.13
N GLN A 62 -15.27 -0.30 -9.80
CA GLN A 62 -15.35 -1.05 -11.05
C GLN A 62 -14.59 -0.39 -12.21
N GLU A 63 -14.46 0.94 -12.20
CA GLU A 63 -13.72 1.66 -13.24
C GLU A 63 -12.22 1.43 -13.07
N LEU A 64 -11.72 1.53 -11.83
CA LEU A 64 -10.33 1.24 -11.51
C LEU A 64 -9.99 -0.23 -11.82
N LEU A 65 -10.87 -1.17 -11.45
CA LEU A 65 -10.69 -2.58 -11.79
C LEU A 65 -10.66 -2.84 -13.31
N ALA A 66 -11.49 -2.16 -14.09
CA ALA A 66 -11.49 -2.28 -15.55
C ALA A 66 -10.20 -1.75 -16.17
N GLN A 67 -9.64 -0.67 -15.62
CA GLN A 67 -8.37 -0.10 -16.08
C GLN A 67 -7.19 -1.05 -15.81
N PHE A 68 -7.16 -1.70 -14.64
CA PHE A 68 -6.05 -2.57 -14.26
C PHE A 68 -6.17 -4.00 -14.78
N GLY A 69 -7.40 -4.49 -14.94
CA GLY A 69 -7.71 -5.89 -15.24
C GLY A 69 -7.74 -6.76 -13.98
N SER A 70 -8.03 -8.05 -14.16
CA SER A 70 -8.23 -9.01 -13.06
C SER A 70 -7.14 -10.08 -12.97
N GLY A 71 -6.07 -9.96 -13.77
CA GLY A 71 -5.08 -11.02 -13.99
C GLY A 71 -5.54 -12.12 -14.95
N TRP A 72 -6.85 -12.24 -15.20
CA TRP A 72 -7.45 -13.14 -16.20
C TRP A 72 -7.98 -12.41 -17.43
N ALA A 73 -8.41 -11.17 -17.25
CA ALA A 73 -8.77 -10.25 -18.31
C ALA A 73 -7.74 -9.12 -18.40
N MET A 74 -7.35 -8.73 -19.62
CA MET A 74 -6.55 -7.52 -19.82
C MET A 74 -7.35 -6.30 -19.37
N GLY A 75 -6.69 -5.42 -18.62
CA GLY A 75 -7.20 -4.09 -18.34
C GLY A 75 -7.16 -3.19 -19.57
N THR A 76 -7.91 -2.09 -19.53
CA THR A 76 -7.96 -1.12 -20.63
C THR A 76 -6.79 -0.14 -20.63
N ALA A 77 -6.13 0.05 -19.49
CA ALA A 77 -4.98 0.95 -19.37
C ALA A 77 -3.68 0.26 -19.79
N THR A 78 -2.82 1.02 -20.45
CA THR A 78 -1.44 0.62 -20.75
C THR A 78 -0.63 0.41 -19.46
N GLU A 79 0.54 -0.21 -19.57
CA GLU A 79 1.45 -0.35 -18.42
C GLU A 79 1.87 1.01 -17.84
N GLU A 80 2.16 1.98 -18.70
CA GLU A 80 2.57 3.32 -18.28
C GLU A 80 1.44 4.06 -17.54
N GLU A 81 0.21 3.98 -18.05
CA GLU A 81 -0.97 4.56 -17.40
C GLU A 81 -1.23 3.91 -16.03
N ARG A 82 -1.11 2.58 -15.93
CA ARG A 82 -1.26 1.87 -14.64
C ARG A 82 -0.23 2.33 -13.61
N ARG A 83 1.03 2.55 -14.03
CA ARG A 83 2.07 3.11 -13.14
C ARG A 83 1.72 4.52 -12.67
N MET A 84 1.20 5.36 -13.57
CA MET A 84 0.79 6.72 -13.22
C MET A 84 -0.40 6.74 -12.26
N ILE A 85 -1.41 5.91 -12.47
CA ILE A 85 -2.57 5.79 -11.57
C ILE A 85 -2.12 5.31 -10.18
N LEU A 86 -1.23 4.30 -10.12
CA LEU A 86 -0.66 3.84 -8.85
C LEU A 86 0.16 4.92 -8.15
N ALA A 87 1.00 5.65 -8.89
CA ALA A 87 1.81 6.72 -8.33
C ALA A 87 0.94 7.84 -7.76
N ASP A 88 -0.11 8.26 -8.49
CA ASP A 88 -1.05 9.29 -8.08
C ASP A 88 -1.87 8.89 -6.83
N ALA A 89 -2.13 7.59 -6.67
CA ALA A 89 -2.84 7.05 -5.51
C ALA A 89 -1.94 6.86 -4.27
N LEU A 90 -0.68 6.49 -4.46
CA LEU A 90 0.24 6.17 -3.35
C LEU A 90 1.05 7.37 -2.87
N LEU A 91 1.42 8.28 -3.77
CA LEU A 91 2.30 9.41 -3.46
C LEU A 91 1.48 10.62 -3.02
N PRO A 92 2.00 11.45 -2.08
CA PRO A 92 1.31 12.64 -1.67
C PRO A 92 1.22 13.64 -2.83
N LYS A 93 0.02 14.19 -3.08
CA LYS A 93 -0.19 15.25 -4.06
C LYS A 93 0.23 16.60 -3.46
N GLY A 94 1.54 16.87 -3.43
CA GLY A 94 2.11 18.13 -2.98
C GLY A 94 3.27 17.97 -1.98
N PRO A 95 4.01 19.05 -1.71
CA PRO A 95 5.11 19.01 -0.74
C PRO A 95 4.58 18.61 0.65
N PRO A 96 5.38 17.88 1.46
CA PRO A 96 5.00 17.59 2.84
C PRO A 96 4.65 18.89 3.55
N LYS A 97 3.46 18.94 4.17
CA LYS A 97 3.13 20.06 5.06
C LYS A 97 3.92 19.87 6.34
N ASP A 98 4.76 20.86 6.65
CA ASP A 98 5.54 20.98 7.89
C ASP A 98 4.65 20.97 9.14
#